data_AF-A0A1C5DCY8-F1
#
_entry.id   AF-A0A1C5DCY8-F1
#
_cell.length_a   1.000
_cell.length_b   1.000
_cell.length_c   1.000
_cell.angle_alpha   90.00
_cell.angle_beta   90.00
_cell.angle_gamma   90.00
#
_symmetry.space_group_name_H-M   'P 1'
#
loop_
_entity.id
_entity.type
_entity.pdbx_description
1 polymer ?
#
loop_
_entity_poly.entity_id
_entity_poly.type
_entity_poly.pdbx_seq_one_letter_code
_entity_poly.pdbx_strand_id
1 'polypeptide(L)'
;RVRPHIAQMLLRLPDTAAIVTDAGYDVVAWNPLAQALLGDDLGRHGNLARRRFLGQGRAYESSSAEEFGHIVVARLRRAADRYPRDPALAALLRELGAGSEEFRQIWDERPVHAPGHRTKTVDHPSAGTLRLNCDVLLVPEDDQEVVLITADPGSPAARTIRRLAGAVAS
;
A
#
# COMPACT_ATOMS: atom_id res chain seq x y z
N ARG A 1 11.95 -7.08 8.50
CA ARG A 1 13.16 -6.28 8.16
C ARG A 1 13.33 -6.34 6.65
N VAL A 2 13.56 -5.21 5.97
CA VAL A 2 13.76 -5.18 4.51
C VAL A 2 15.22 -5.42 4.19
N ARG A 3 15.51 -6.21 3.15
CA ARG A 3 16.88 -6.45 2.69
C ARG A 3 17.51 -5.14 2.21
N PRO A 4 18.77 -4.83 2.56
CA PRO A 4 19.39 -3.55 2.23
C PRO A 4 19.37 -3.22 0.72
N HIS A 5 19.56 -4.22 -0.14
CA HIS A 5 19.55 -4.01 -1.58
C HIS A 5 18.17 -3.61 -2.12
N ILE A 6 17.07 -4.12 -1.54
CA ILE A 6 15.70 -3.71 -1.91
C ILE A 6 15.47 -2.27 -1.47
N ALA A 7 15.84 -1.94 -0.23
CA ALA A 7 15.70 -0.57 0.28
C ALA A 7 16.50 0.44 -0.57
N GLN A 8 17.74 0.10 -0.94
CA GLN A 8 18.56 0.92 -1.83
C GLN A 8 18.00 1.03 -3.25
N MET A 9 17.39 -0.04 -3.77
CA MET A 9 16.75 -0.03 -5.08
C MET A 9 15.60 0.98 -5.13
N LEU A 10 14.79 1.10 -4.06
CA LEU A 10 13.67 2.05 -4.04
C LEU A 10 14.11 3.51 -4.26
N LEU A 11 15.33 3.85 -3.87
CA LEU A 11 15.92 5.17 -4.04
C LEU A 11 16.43 5.45 -5.46
N ARG A 12 16.46 4.42 -6.33
CA ARG A 12 16.96 4.50 -7.72
C ARG A 12 15.86 4.44 -8.77
N LEU A 13 14.60 4.65 -8.36
CA LEU A 13 13.43 4.60 -9.24
C LEU A 13 12.96 6.03 -9.55
N PRO A 14 13.37 6.62 -10.70
CA PRO A 14 12.89 7.95 -11.08
C PRO A 14 11.40 7.92 -11.40
N ASP A 15 10.70 9.00 -11.08
CA ASP A 15 9.26 9.20 -11.36
C ASP A 15 8.36 8.03 -10.92
N THR A 16 8.79 7.24 -9.92
CA THR A 16 8.08 6.05 -9.44
C THR A 16 8.04 6.06 -7.92
N ALA A 17 6.84 6.22 -7.36
CA ALA A 17 6.65 6.01 -5.93
C ALA A 17 6.77 4.51 -5.64
N ALA A 18 7.48 4.14 -4.58
CA ALA A 18 7.62 2.74 -4.21
C ALA A 18 7.54 2.54 -2.69
N ILE A 19 6.81 1.48 -2.30
CA ILE A 19 6.74 0.99 -0.93
C ILE A 19 7.03 -0.50 -0.87
N VAL A 20 7.52 -0.98 0.27
CA VAL A 20 7.57 -2.40 0.62
C VAL A 20 6.58 -2.65 1.74
N THR A 21 5.79 -3.70 1.61
CA THR A 21 4.85 -4.15 2.64
C THR A 21 5.17 -5.56 3.10
N ASP A 22 5.00 -5.87 4.38
CA ASP A 22 5.15 -7.23 4.92
C ASP A 22 3.83 -8.03 4.93
N ALA A 23 3.85 -9.27 5.44
CA ALA A 23 2.67 -10.13 5.48
C ALA A 23 1.49 -9.55 6.29
N GLY A 24 1.76 -8.70 7.29
CA GLY A 24 0.76 -7.98 8.10
C GLY A 24 0.27 -6.67 7.47
N TYR A 25 0.70 -6.38 6.24
CA TYR A 25 0.37 -5.16 5.50
C TYR A 25 0.97 -3.88 6.11
N ASP A 26 2.05 -4.02 6.88
CA ASP A 26 2.85 -2.89 7.35
C ASP A 26 3.78 -2.39 6.25
N VAL A 27 3.81 -1.08 6.02
CA VAL A 27 4.81 -0.43 5.17
C VAL A 27 6.15 -0.42 5.92
N VAL A 28 7.08 -1.25 5.45
CA VAL A 28 8.38 -1.50 6.10
C VAL A 28 9.55 -0.81 5.41
N ALA A 29 9.34 -0.26 4.21
CA ALA A 29 10.25 0.67 3.53
C ALA A 29 9.50 1.48 2.46
N TRP A 30 9.99 2.66 2.12
CA TRP A 30 9.42 3.52 1.07
C TRP A 30 10.48 4.48 0.52
N ASN A 31 10.23 5.05 -0.66
CA ASN A 31 11.02 6.18 -1.18
C ASN A 31 10.34 7.53 -0.88
N PRO A 32 11.08 8.66 -0.94
CA PRO A 32 10.52 9.98 -0.63
C PRO A 32 9.28 10.35 -1.46
N LEU A 33 9.24 9.92 -2.72
CA LEU A 33 8.10 10.15 -3.60
C LEU A 33 6.84 9.40 -3.13
N ALA A 34 6.97 8.18 -2.60
CA ALA A 34 5.84 7.47 -1.99
C ALA A 34 5.30 8.19 -0.76
N GLN A 35 6.16 8.77 0.08
CA GLN A 35 5.73 9.58 1.21
C GLN A 35 4.98 10.83 0.75
N ALA A 36 5.48 11.53 -0.27
CA ALA A 36 4.79 12.67 -0.85
C ALA A 36 3.44 12.32 -1.48
N LEU A 37 3.29 11.11 -2.03
CA LEU A 37 2.08 10.67 -2.73
C LEU A 37 1.04 9.99 -1.83
N LEU A 38 1.46 9.31 -0.77
CA LEU A 38 0.59 8.50 0.10
C LEU A 38 0.37 9.14 1.49
N GLY A 39 1.16 10.14 1.85
CA GLY A 39 1.07 10.86 3.13
C GLY A 39 2.40 10.87 3.90
N ASP A 40 2.66 11.97 4.60
CA ASP A 40 3.84 12.18 5.44
C ASP A 40 3.87 11.31 6.71
N ASP A 41 2.74 10.69 7.04
CA ASP A 41 2.56 9.85 8.20
C ASP A 41 2.80 8.35 7.94
N LEU A 42 3.32 7.96 6.76
CA LEU A 42 3.66 6.56 6.44
C LEU A 42 4.50 5.89 7.54
N GLY A 43 5.45 6.61 8.14
CA GLY A 43 6.27 6.08 9.24
C GLY A 43 5.54 5.92 10.58
N ARG A 44 4.45 6.67 10.82
CA ARG A 44 3.67 6.63 12.07
C ARG A 44 2.44 5.73 11.99
N HIS A 45 1.82 5.69 10.82
CA HIS A 45 0.62 4.89 10.52
C HIS A 45 0.92 3.98 9.33
N GLY A 46 1.96 3.15 9.43
CA GLY A 46 2.44 2.34 8.30
C GLY A 46 1.54 1.16 7.93
N ASN A 47 0.62 0.74 8.80
CA ASN A 47 -0.25 -0.41 8.52
C ASN A 47 -1.40 -0.04 7.58
N LEU A 48 -1.34 -0.50 6.34
CA LEU A 48 -2.33 -0.16 5.32
C LEU A 48 -3.70 -0.79 5.60
N ALA A 49 -3.78 -1.89 6.35
CA ALA A 49 -5.04 -2.48 6.75
C ALA A 49 -5.76 -1.61 7.79
N ARG A 50 -5.02 -1.10 8.79
CA ARG A 50 -5.56 -0.14 9.76
C ARG A 50 -5.99 1.16 9.09
N ARG A 51 -5.22 1.66 8.10
CA ARG A 51 -5.65 2.84 7.32
C ARG A 51 -7.00 2.59 6.64
N ARG A 52 -7.15 1.41 6.02
CA ARG A 52 -8.34 1.08 5.22
C ARG A 52 -9.60 0.85 6.07
N PHE A 53 -9.46 0.15 7.19
CA PHE A 53 -10.62 -0.32 7.94
C PHE A 53 -10.90 0.47 9.22
N LEU A 54 -9.88 1.15 9.77
CA LEU A 54 -9.98 1.90 11.03
C LEU A 54 -9.78 3.42 10.84
N GLY A 55 -9.54 3.87 9.61
CA GLY A 55 -9.31 5.29 9.32
C GLY A 55 -8.07 5.88 10.00
N GLN A 56 -7.09 5.03 10.36
CA GLN A 56 -5.87 5.51 11.00
C GLN A 56 -4.94 6.18 9.98
N GLY A 57 -4.51 7.40 10.28
CA GLY A 57 -3.64 8.17 9.39
C GLY A 57 -4.37 8.76 8.20
N ARG A 58 -3.61 9.32 7.26
CA ARG A 58 -4.18 9.97 6.07
C ARG A 58 -4.49 8.92 5.00
N ALA A 59 -5.76 8.78 4.64
CA ALA A 59 -6.20 8.05 3.46
C ALA A 59 -6.82 9.05 2.48
N TYR A 60 -6.32 9.07 1.25
CA TYR A 60 -6.95 9.86 0.19
C TYR A 60 -8.11 9.09 -0.41
N GLU A 61 -9.16 9.80 -0.78
CA GLU A 61 -10.27 9.20 -1.52
C GLU A 61 -9.74 8.54 -2.79
N SER A 62 -10.21 7.32 -3.04
CA SER A 62 -9.75 6.53 -4.17
C SER A 62 -10.89 5.74 -4.78
N SER A 63 -10.92 5.72 -6.11
CA SER A 63 -11.91 4.97 -6.88
C SER A 63 -11.87 3.45 -6.66
N SER A 64 -10.78 2.94 -6.09
CA SER A 64 -10.57 1.51 -5.83
C SER A 64 -10.67 1.14 -4.35
N ALA A 65 -11.33 1.96 -3.52
CA ALA A 65 -11.38 1.73 -2.06
C ALA A 65 -12.02 0.38 -1.70
N GLU A 66 -13.10 -0.02 -2.39
CA GLU A 66 -13.78 -1.30 -2.22
C GLU A 66 -12.88 -2.47 -2.66
N GLU A 67 -12.31 -2.40 -3.88
CA GLU A 67 -11.36 -3.40 -4.37
C GLU A 67 -10.18 -3.56 -3.40
N PHE A 68 -9.62 -2.44 -2.92
CA PHE A 68 -8.51 -2.46 -1.99
C PHE A 68 -8.87 -3.16 -0.67
N GLY A 69 -10.11 -3.04 -0.18
CA GLY A 69 -10.59 -3.78 0.99
C GLY A 69 -10.49 -5.30 0.78
N HIS A 70 -10.96 -5.79 -0.36
CA HIS A 70 -10.87 -7.21 -0.73
C HIS A 70 -9.40 -7.68 -0.85
N ILE A 71 -8.52 -6.84 -1.41
CA ILE A 71 -7.07 -7.13 -1.51
C ILE A 71 -6.46 -7.28 -0.12
N VAL A 72 -6.73 -6.33 0.78
CA VAL A 72 -6.22 -6.35 2.15
C VAL A 72 -6.65 -7.64 2.84
N VAL A 73 -7.94 -7.97 2.79
CA VAL A 73 -8.49 -9.17 3.43
C VAL A 73 -7.89 -10.44 2.83
N ALA A 74 -7.84 -10.57 1.50
CA ALA A 74 -7.25 -11.73 0.84
C ALA A 74 -5.79 -11.96 1.28
N ARG A 75 -5.01 -10.88 1.39
CA ARG A 75 -3.61 -10.96 1.85
C ARG A 75 -3.49 -11.34 3.33
N LEU A 76 -4.29 -10.73 4.20
CA LEU A 76 -4.30 -11.07 5.63
C LEU A 76 -4.75 -12.51 5.90
N ARG A 77 -5.71 -13.03 5.11
CA ARG A 77 -6.12 -14.44 5.16
C ARG A 77 -4.96 -15.36 4.78
N ARG A 78 -4.27 -15.08 3.67
CA ARG A 78 -3.07 -15.82 3.25
C ARG A 78 -1.98 -15.79 4.33
N ALA A 79 -1.76 -14.64 4.96
CA ALA A 79 -0.82 -14.51 6.06
C ALA A 79 -1.23 -15.35 7.27
N ALA A 80 -2.53 -15.37 7.62
CA ALA A 80 -3.05 -16.14 8.75
C ALA A 80 -2.91 -17.66 8.53
N ASP A 81 -3.15 -18.12 7.30
CA ASP A 81 -2.95 -19.52 6.91
C ASP A 81 -1.47 -19.92 7.00
N ARG A 82 -0.55 -19.01 6.63
CA ARG A 82 0.90 -19.26 6.63
C ARG A 82 1.54 -19.14 8.02
N TYR A 83 1.08 -18.20 8.84
CA TYR A 83 1.63 -17.91 10.17
C TYR A 83 0.55 -18.04 11.27
N PRO A 84 -0.04 -19.23 11.47
CA PRO A 84 -1.18 -19.41 12.38
C PRO A 84 -0.86 -19.17 13.86
N ARG A 85 0.43 -19.06 14.22
CA ARG A 85 0.91 -18.81 15.59
C ARG A 85 1.51 -17.43 15.79
N ASP A 86 1.43 -16.54 14.79
CA ASP A 86 1.94 -15.17 14.92
C ASP A 86 0.99 -14.34 15.80
N PRO A 87 1.43 -13.92 17.01
CA PRO A 87 0.59 -13.15 17.93
C PRO A 87 0.31 -11.73 17.43
N ALA A 88 1.20 -11.12 16.64
CA ALA A 88 1.01 -9.78 16.10
C ALA A 88 -0.06 -9.78 15.01
N LEU A 89 -0.04 -10.78 14.12
CA LEU A 89 -1.08 -10.95 13.11
C LEU A 89 -2.44 -11.26 13.76
N ALA A 90 -2.48 -12.16 14.76
CA ALA A 90 -3.71 -12.44 15.50
C ALA A 90 -4.26 -11.18 16.21
N ALA A 91 -3.39 -10.34 16.77
CA ALA A 91 -3.80 -9.08 17.38
C ALA A 91 -4.38 -8.10 16.34
N LEU A 92 -3.73 -7.95 15.17
CA LEU A 92 -4.23 -7.12 14.07
C LEU A 92 -5.61 -7.58 13.61
N LEU A 93 -5.81 -8.88 13.37
CA LEU A 93 -7.11 -9.41 12.92
C LEU A 93 -8.24 -9.15 13.93
N ARG A 94 -7.96 -9.30 15.24
CA ARG A 94 -8.93 -8.96 16.29
C ARG A 94 -9.25 -7.47 16.32
N GLU A 95 -8.24 -6.63 16.19
CA GLU A 95 -8.40 -5.17 16.15
C GLU A 95 -9.28 -4.74 14.97
N LEU A 96 -8.98 -5.23 13.75
CA LEU A 96 -9.74 -4.93 12.55
C LEU A 96 -11.19 -5.44 12.65
N GLY A 97 -11.39 -6.67 13.14
CA GLY A 97 -12.71 -7.25 13.32
C GLY A 97 -13.58 -6.52 14.35
N ALA A 98 -12.98 -6.02 15.43
CA ALA A 98 -13.67 -5.23 16.44
C ALA A 98 -14.01 -3.80 15.94
N GLY A 99 -13.13 -3.21 15.14
CA GLY A 99 -13.24 -1.81 14.71
C GLY A 99 -13.94 -1.58 13.37
N SER A 100 -14.21 -2.62 12.58
CA SER A 100 -14.78 -2.47 11.24
C SER A 100 -15.79 -3.57 10.90
N GLU A 101 -17.05 -3.18 10.71
CA GLU A 101 -18.09 -4.09 10.19
C GLU A 101 -17.79 -4.53 8.75
N GLU A 102 -17.34 -3.59 7.92
CA GLU A 102 -16.94 -3.87 6.53
C GLU A 102 -15.82 -4.93 6.47
N PHE A 103 -14.81 -4.84 7.35
CA PHE A 103 -13.78 -5.88 7.43
C PHE A 103 -14.38 -7.26 7.72
N ARG A 104 -15.33 -7.36 8.66
CA ARG A 104 -15.98 -8.64 9.01
C ARG A 104 -16.74 -9.21 7.82
N GLN A 105 -17.49 -8.37 7.11
CA GLN A 105 -18.25 -8.77 5.91
C GLN A 105 -17.32 -9.34 4.84
N ILE A 106 -16.30 -8.58 4.44
CA ILE A 106 -15.33 -9.03 3.42
C ILE A 106 -14.55 -10.27 3.91
N TRP A 107 -14.24 -10.37 5.21
CA TRP A 107 -13.56 -11.54 5.76
C TRP A 107 -14.35 -12.83 5.59
N ASP A 108 -15.66 -12.77 5.80
CA ASP A 108 -16.58 -13.91 5.69
C ASP A 108 -16.82 -14.33 4.23
N GLU A 109 -16.68 -13.41 3.27
CA GLU A 109 -16.72 -13.70 1.83
C GLU A 109 -15.50 -14.49 1.34
N ARG A 110 -14.39 -14.47 2.12
CA ARG A 110 -13.13 -15.17 1.82
C ARG A 110 -12.58 -14.85 0.41
N PRO A 111 -12.37 -13.56 0.07
CA PRO A 111 -11.87 -13.19 -1.25
C PRO A 111 -10.50 -13.80 -1.51
N VAL A 112 -10.26 -14.14 -2.77
CA VAL A 112 -8.96 -14.56 -3.28
C VAL A 112 -8.44 -13.45 -4.18
N HIS A 113 -7.19 -13.05 -3.97
CA HIS A 113 -6.55 -12.04 -4.79
C HIS A 113 -5.17 -12.49 -5.24
N ALA A 114 -4.89 -12.33 -6.53
CA ALA A 114 -3.56 -12.51 -7.09
C ALA A 114 -2.86 -11.15 -7.18
N PRO A 115 -1.61 -11.03 -6.68
CA PRO A 115 -0.75 -9.88 -6.93
C PRO A 115 -0.68 -9.55 -8.42
N GLY A 116 -0.68 -8.27 -8.77
CA GLY A 116 -0.59 -7.85 -10.17
C GLY A 116 -0.79 -6.35 -10.37
N HIS A 117 -1.04 -5.99 -11.63
CA HIS A 117 -1.27 -4.61 -12.06
C HIS A 117 -2.70 -4.14 -11.75
N ARG A 118 -2.85 -2.94 -11.19
CA ARG A 118 -4.13 -2.26 -10.99
C ARG A 118 -4.02 -0.79 -11.36
N THR A 119 -5.16 -0.16 -11.59
CA THR A 119 -5.23 1.29 -11.71
C THR A 119 -6.20 1.86 -10.69
N LYS A 120 -5.86 3.03 -10.14
CA LYS A 120 -6.72 3.76 -9.21
C LYS A 120 -6.65 5.24 -9.49
N THR A 121 -7.76 5.92 -9.29
CA THR A 121 -7.78 7.38 -9.21
C THR A 121 -7.67 7.78 -7.75
N VAL A 122 -6.86 8.78 -7.44
CA VAL A 122 -6.65 9.34 -6.10
C VAL A 122 -6.85 10.84 -6.15
N ASP A 123 -7.63 11.37 -5.22
CA ASP A 123 -7.77 12.83 -5.04
C ASP A 123 -6.74 13.34 -4.04
N HIS A 124 -5.62 13.82 -4.57
CA HIS A 124 -4.49 14.26 -3.77
C HIS A 124 -4.62 15.75 -3.38
N PRO A 125 -4.46 16.11 -2.10
CA PRO A 125 -4.83 17.44 -1.57
C PRO A 125 -4.09 18.60 -2.23
N SER A 126 -2.84 18.39 -2.66
CA SER A 126 -2.00 19.42 -3.30
C SER A 126 -1.68 19.14 -4.77
N ALA A 127 -2.06 17.96 -5.28
CA ALA A 127 -1.67 17.51 -6.62
C ALA A 127 -2.89 17.27 -7.52
N GLY A 128 -4.10 17.42 -6.98
CA GLY A 128 -5.36 17.18 -7.67
C GLY A 128 -5.64 15.70 -7.89
N THR A 129 -6.55 15.41 -8.81
CA THR A 129 -6.92 14.04 -9.19
C THR A 129 -5.82 13.39 -10.01
N LEU A 130 -5.33 12.24 -9.55
CA LEU A 130 -4.26 11.47 -10.17
C LEU A 130 -4.75 10.07 -10.53
N ARG A 131 -4.72 9.71 -11.81
CA ARG A 131 -4.85 8.32 -12.24
C ARG A 131 -3.49 7.64 -12.17
N LEU A 132 -3.40 6.62 -11.34
CA LEU A 132 -2.18 5.94 -10.96
C LEU A 132 -2.26 4.46 -11.32
N ASN A 133 -1.13 3.93 -11.77
CA ASN A 133 -0.86 2.52 -12.00
C ASN A 133 -0.18 1.96 -10.76
N CYS A 134 -0.60 0.80 -10.29
CA CYS A 134 -0.06 0.10 -9.13
C CYS A 134 0.35 -1.30 -9.56
N ASP A 135 1.66 -1.56 -9.58
CA ASP A 135 2.22 -2.86 -9.94
C ASP A 135 2.84 -3.52 -8.71
N VAL A 136 2.42 -4.75 -8.42
CA VAL A 136 2.91 -5.52 -7.26
C VAL A 136 3.96 -6.53 -7.71
N LEU A 137 5.16 -6.42 -7.13
CA LEU A 137 6.26 -7.38 -7.30
C LEU A 137 6.47 -8.16 -6.00
N LEU A 138 6.52 -9.48 -6.10
CA LEU A 138 6.69 -10.36 -4.95
C LEU A 138 8.16 -10.48 -4.53
N VAL A 139 8.37 -10.56 -3.22
CA VAL A 139 9.65 -10.85 -2.58
C VAL A 139 9.47 -12.11 -1.71
N PRO A 140 9.47 -13.32 -2.31
CA PRO A 140 8.96 -14.52 -1.66
C PRO A 140 9.75 -14.95 -0.42
N GLU A 141 11.06 -14.71 -0.40
CA GLU A 141 11.96 -15.11 0.68
C GLU A 141 11.65 -14.40 2.00
N ASP A 142 11.14 -13.17 1.94
CA ASP A 142 10.80 -12.34 3.10
C ASP A 142 9.29 -12.20 3.31
N ASP A 143 8.47 -12.83 2.45
CA ASP A 143 7.02 -12.66 2.35
C ASP A 143 6.60 -11.18 2.30
N GLN A 144 7.35 -10.43 1.49
CA GLN A 144 7.16 -9.00 1.26
C GLN A 144 6.66 -8.75 -0.16
N GLU A 145 6.04 -7.59 -0.34
CA GLU A 145 5.60 -7.11 -1.65
C GLU A 145 6.12 -5.69 -1.87
N VAL A 146 6.73 -5.45 -3.04
CA VAL A 146 7.06 -4.11 -3.53
C VAL A 146 5.89 -3.62 -4.36
N VAL A 147 5.35 -2.45 -4.01
CA VAL A 147 4.30 -1.80 -4.80
C VAL A 147 4.92 -0.60 -5.52
N LEU A 148 4.93 -0.66 -6.84
CA LEU A 148 5.37 0.43 -7.72
C LEU A 148 4.15 1.24 -8.14
N ILE A 149 4.22 2.55 -7.94
CA ILE A 149 3.14 3.48 -8.24
C ILE A 149 3.62 4.48 -9.29
N THR A 150 3.02 4.41 -10.48
CA THR A 150 3.36 5.23 -11.64
C THR A 150 2.12 5.91 -12.21
N ALA A 151 2.29 6.68 -13.28
CA ALA A 151 1.19 7.21 -14.08
C ALA A 151 1.49 6.99 -15.57
N ASP A 152 0.44 6.96 -16.39
CA ASP A 152 0.60 6.73 -17.83
C ASP A 152 1.56 7.75 -18.47
N PRO A 153 2.53 7.30 -19.29
CA PRO A 153 3.44 8.20 -19.99
C PRO A 153 2.70 9.30 -20.77
N GLY A 154 3.18 10.54 -20.66
CA GLY A 154 2.58 11.71 -21.32
C GLY A 154 1.33 12.27 -20.64
N SER A 155 0.75 11.57 -19.66
CA SER A 155 -0.45 12.03 -18.95
C SER A 155 -0.19 13.27 -18.07
N PRO A 156 -1.24 14.03 -17.71
CA PRO A 156 -1.14 15.07 -16.68
C PRO A 156 -0.61 14.54 -15.34
N ALA A 157 -1.06 13.35 -14.93
CA ALA A 157 -0.60 12.70 -13.70
C ALA A 157 0.91 12.43 -13.73
N ALA A 158 1.47 11.96 -14.87
CA ALA A 158 2.90 11.75 -15.00
C ALA A 158 3.73 13.05 -14.87
N ARG A 159 3.23 14.17 -15.41
CA ARG A 159 3.87 15.49 -15.19
C ARG A 159 3.84 15.90 -13.72
N THR A 160 2.73 15.65 -13.04
CA THR A 160 2.59 15.94 -11.61
C THR A 160 3.50 15.07 -10.76
N ILE A 161 3.60 13.76 -11.04
CA ILE A 161 4.53 12.85 -10.37
C ILE A 161 5.97 13.33 -10.53
N ARG A 162 6.39 13.71 -11.75
CA ARG A 162 7.75 14.22 -11.99
C ARG A 162 8.04 15.50 -11.21
N ARG A 163 7.08 16.42 -11.15
CA ARG A 163 7.21 17.64 -10.34
C ARG A 163 7.35 17.31 -8.85
N LEU A 164 6.57 16.37 -8.33
CA LEU A 164 6.70 15.89 -6.95
C LEU A 164 8.06 15.22 -6.71
N ALA A 165 8.52 14.39 -7.65
CA ALA A 165 9.82 13.72 -7.59
C ALA A 165 10.98 14.72 -7.49
N GLY A 166 10.96 15.79 -8.31
CA GLY A 166 11.96 16.86 -8.24
C GLY A 166 11.93 17.61 -6.90
N ALA A 167 10.75 17.84 -6.33
CA ALA A 167 10.59 18.55 -5.06
C ALA A 167 11.12 17.75 -3.86
N VAL A 168 11.03 16.41 -3.87
CA VAL A 168 11.53 15.56 -2.78
C VAL A 168 13.00 15.16 -2.91
N ALA A 169 13.61 15.41 -4.08
CA ALA A 169 15.03 15.16 -4.33
C ALA A 169 15.93 16.38 -4.02
N SER A 170 15.32 17.53 -3.75
CA SER A 170 15.99 18.79 -3.39
C SER A 170 16.15 18.91 -1.88
#